data_AF-A0A9D1IYY3-F1
#
_entry.id   AF-A0A9D1IYY3-F1
#
_cell.length_a   1.000
_cell.length_b   1.000
_cell.length_c   1.000
_cell.angle_alpha   90.00
_cell.angle_beta   90.00
_cell.angle_gamma   90.00
#
_symmetry.space_group_name_H-M   'P 1'
#
loop_
_entity.id
_entity.type
_entity.pdbx_description
1 polymer ?
#
loop_
_entity_poly.entity_id
_entity_poly.type
_entity_poly.pdbx_seq_one_letter_code
_entity_poly.pdbx_strand_id
1 'polypeptide(L)' 'MGYCTKCGARLPEGAVFCTKCGAPVSSPKRGRPSGSEIGPQPAPR' A
#
# COMPACT_ATOMS: atom_id res chain seq x y z
N MET A 1 -15.88 -7.39 -1.24
CA MET A 1 -15.37 -6.00 -1.11
C MET A 1 -14.59 -5.85 0.19
N GLY A 2 -13.28 -5.66 0.12
CA GLY A 2 -12.43 -5.45 1.31
C GLY A 2 -12.02 -3.98 1.45
N TYR A 3 -11.70 -3.55 2.67
CA TYR A 3 -11.14 -2.22 2.94
C TYR A 3 -9.80 -2.36 3.66
N CYS A 4 -8.87 -1.45 3.38
CA CYS A 4 -7.57 -1.47 4.02
C CYS A 4 -7.69 -1.08 5.50
N THR A 5 -7.18 -1.92 6.39
CA THR A 5 -7.19 -1.65 7.83
C THR A 5 -6.25 -0.52 8.26
N LYS A 6 -5.26 -0.16 7.41
CA LYS A 6 -4.33 0.94 7.69
C LYS A 6 -4.87 2.31 7.29
N CYS A 7 -5.60 2.40 6.18
CA CYS A 7 -6.01 3.70 5.60
C CYS A 7 -7.49 3.80 5.22
N GLY A 8 -8.27 2.73 5.35
CA GLY A 8 -9.70 2.70 4.99
C GLY A 8 -9.99 2.67 3.49
N ALA A 9 -8.98 2.62 2.62
CA ALA A 9 -9.19 2.59 1.17
C ALA A 9 -9.92 1.31 0.74
N ARG A 10 -10.84 1.46 -0.22
CA ARG A 10 -11.53 0.33 -0.85
C ARG A 10 -10.54 -0.49 -1.69
N LEU A 11 -10.53 -1.79 -1.46
CA LEU A 11 -9.62 -2.72 -2.12
C LEU A 11 -10.38 -3.57 -3.12
N PRO A 12 -9.78 -3.83 -4.30
CA PRO A 12 -10.34 -4.78 -5.25
C PRO A 12 -10.32 -6.20 -4.69
N GLU A 13 -11.21 -7.06 -5.19
CA GLU A 13 -11.25 -8.47 -4.80
C GLU A 13 -9.95 -9.17 -5.22
N GLY A 14 -9.34 -9.91 -4.29
CA GLY A 14 -8.03 -10.53 -4.48
C GLY A 14 -6.82 -9.62 -4.22
N ALA A 15 -7.01 -8.38 -3.76
CA ALA A 15 -5.89 -7.50 -3.42
C ALA A 15 -5.11 -8.01 -2.19
N VAL A 16 -3.83 -8.33 -2.40
CA VAL A 16 -2.89 -8.73 -1.32
C VAL A 16 -2.28 -7.53 -0.60
N PHE A 17 -2.16 -6.39 -1.29
CA PHE A 17 -1.61 -5.13 -0.78
C PHE A 17 -2.52 -3.96 -1.16
N CYS A 18 -2.47 -2.91 -0.33
CA CYS A 18 -3.23 -1.71 -0.56
C CYS A 18 -2.57 -0.87 -1.65
N THR A 19 -3.27 -0.71 -2.77
CA THR A 19 -2.83 0.11 -3.90
C THR A 19 -2.77 1.61 -3.58
N LYS A 20 -3.34 2.04 -2.45
CA LYS A 20 -3.31 3.44 -2.00
C LYS A 20 -2.14 3.75 -1.07
N CYS A 21 -1.82 2.87 -0.14
CA CYS A 21 -0.82 3.15 0.91
C CYS A 21 0.30 2.10 1.02
N GLY A 22 0.30 1.07 0.16
CA GLY A 22 1.27 -0.02 0.12
C GLY A 22 1.14 -1.05 1.25
N ALA A 23 0.16 -0.91 2.15
CA ALA A 23 0.02 -1.79 3.30
C ALA A 23 -0.55 -3.16 2.93
N PRO A 24 -0.04 -4.28 3.50
CA PRO A 24 -0.61 -5.60 3.27
C PRO A 24 -2.05 -5.68 3.80
N VAL A 25 -2.92 -6.33 3.03
CA VAL A 25 -4.35 -6.49 3.34
C VAL A 25 -4.60 -7.75 4.18
N SER A 26 -3.79 -8.79 3.94
CA SER A 26 -3.78 -10.03 4.70
C SER A 26 -2.33 -10.33 5.04
N SER A 27 -1.99 -10.35 6.32
CA SER A 27 -0.63 -10.49 6.84
C SER A 27 0.14 -11.66 6.22
N PRO A 28 1.04 -11.46 5.23
CA PRO A 28 2.02 -12.49 4.92
C PRO A 28 3.07 -12.39 6.03
N LYS A 29 3.31 -13.48 6.76
CA LYS A 29 4.36 -13.56 7.78
C LYS A 29 5.65 -12.89 7.26
N ARG A 30 6.05 -11.81 7.93
CA ARG A 30 7.41 -11.29 8.06
C ARG A 30 8.21 -11.18 6.76
N GLY A 31 7.81 -10.26 5.89
CA GLY A 31 8.68 -9.67 4.87
C GLY A 31 8.52 -8.15 4.94
N ARG A 32 9.55 -7.45 5.42
CA ARG A 32 9.61 -5.98 5.53
C ARG A 32 9.32 -5.37 4.14
N PRO A 33 8.18 -4.71 3.89
CA PRO A 33 8.02 -3.98 2.65
C PRO A 33 8.89 -2.73 2.77
N SER A 34 10.17 -2.90 2.40
CA SER A 34 11.04 -1.80 2.05
C SER A 34 10.64 -1.37 0.63
N GLY A 35 9.51 -0.66 0.52
CA GLY A 35 9.18 0.16 -0.63
C GLY A 35 9.07 1.58 -0.10
N SER A 36 10.18 2.32 -0.06
CA SER A 36 10.56 3.25 -1.13
C SER A 36 9.35 4.13 -1.45
N GLU A 37 9.23 5.26 -0.77
CA GLU A 37 9.80 6.48 -1.36
C GLU A 37 9.37 6.60 -2.83
N ILE A 38 8.15 7.06 -3.02
CA ILE A 38 7.92 8.02 -4.09
C ILE A 38 7.62 9.34 -3.39
N GLY A 39 8.67 9.97 -2.89
CA GLY A 39 8.61 11.41 -2.69
C GLY A 39 8.21 12.03 -4.03
N PRO A 40 7.27 13.00 -4.07
CA PRO A 40 7.04 13.73 -5.31
C PRO A 40 8.38 14.36 -5.68
N GLN A 41 8.94 13.97 -6.82
CA GLN A 41 10.14 14.62 -7.34
C GLN A 41 9.84 16.12 -7.44
N PRO A 42 10.50 17.01 -6.67
CA PRO A 42 10.33 18.43 -6.91
C PRO A 42 10.94 18.71 -8.28
N ALA A 43 10.12 19.18 -9.22
CA ALA A 43 10.58 19.58 -10.54
C ALA A 43 11.63 20.70 -10.38
N PRO A 44 12.86 20.56 -10.92
CA PRO A 44 13.79 21.68 -10.96
C PRO A 44 13.26 22.76 -11.93
N ARG A 45 13.27 24.02 -11.49
CA ARG A 45 13.28 25.20 -12.37
C ARG A 45 14.65 25.86 -12.27
#